data_AF-A0A235G6C0-F1
#
_entry.id   AF-A0A235G6C0-F1
#
_cell.length_a   1.000
_cell.length_b   1.000
_cell.length_c   1.000
_cell.angle_alpha   90.00
_cell.angle_beta   90.00
_cell.angle_gamma   90.00
#
_symmetry.space_group_name_H-M   'P 1'
#
loop_
_entity.id
_entity.type
_entity.pdbx_description
1 polymer ?
#
loop_
_entity_poly.entity_id
_entity_poly.type
_entity_poly.pdbx_seq_one_letter_code
_entity_poly.pdbx_strand_id
1 'polypeptide(L)'
;MDNFVARTEDISEFGSRLGVVADTIAQARADAARNNHSGLNAVLGLIAEDFVRVTGDAQRTHVDDLDRLGVVISSVSAATFDAHDLYRGTDETVRRTIADAART
;
A
#
# COMPACT_ATOMS: atom_id res chain seq x y z
N MET A 1 -8.86 -0.46 -36.28
CA MET A 1 -8.58 -1.46 -35.22
C MET A 1 -8.11 -0.67 -34.01
N ASP A 2 -9.01 -0.38 -33.08
CA ASP A 2 -8.78 0.61 -32.00
C ASP A 2 -8.94 0.00 -30.60
N ASN A 3 -8.64 -1.30 -30.47
CA ASN A 3 -9.08 -2.11 -29.31
C ASN A 3 -7.97 -2.94 -28.64
N PHE A 4 -6.69 -2.59 -28.80
CA PHE A 4 -5.59 -3.33 -28.17
C PHE A 4 -4.47 -2.42 -27.65
N VAL A 5 -4.84 -1.22 -27.19
CA VAL A 5 -4.06 -0.57 -26.13
C VAL A 5 -4.91 -0.80 -24.90
N ALA A 6 -4.68 -1.94 -24.22
CA ALA A 6 -5.20 -2.08 -22.87
C ALA A 6 -4.73 -0.82 -22.13
N ARG A 7 -5.64 -0.14 -21.42
CA ARG A 7 -5.37 1.12 -20.69
C ARG A 7 -4.37 0.89 -19.55
N THR A 8 -3.15 0.55 -19.91
CA THR A 8 -2.01 0.26 -19.06
C THR A 8 -1.59 1.54 -18.33
N GLU A 9 -1.79 2.70 -18.94
CA GLU A 9 -1.67 4.00 -18.29
C GLU A 9 -2.49 4.08 -16.99
N ASP A 10 -3.78 3.71 -17.02
CA ASP A 10 -4.67 3.69 -15.84
C ASP A 10 -4.15 2.72 -14.74
N ILE A 11 -3.48 1.62 -15.12
CA ILE A 11 -2.93 0.62 -14.20
C ILE A 11 -1.69 1.19 -13.49
N SER A 12 -0.76 1.80 -14.22
CA SER A 12 0.44 2.41 -13.63
C SER A 12 0.09 3.60 -12.71
N GLU A 13 -0.93 4.38 -13.06
CA GLU A 13 -1.45 5.45 -12.23
C GLU A 13 -2.07 4.90 -10.93
N PHE A 14 -2.86 3.82 -11.03
CA PHE A 14 -3.41 3.14 -9.86
C PHE A 14 -2.31 2.60 -8.93
N GLY A 15 -1.27 1.97 -9.48
CA GLY A 15 -0.11 1.49 -8.71
C GLY A 15 0.61 2.62 -7.98
N SER A 16 0.77 3.77 -8.63
CA SER A 16 1.37 4.97 -8.04
C SER A 16 0.52 5.55 -6.90
N ARG A 17 -0.81 5.62 -7.07
CA ARG A 17 -1.73 6.06 -6.01
C ARG A 17 -1.69 5.13 -4.80
N LEU A 18 -1.57 3.81 -5.00
CA LEU A 18 -1.38 2.86 -3.90
C LEU A 18 -0.05 3.07 -3.16
N GLY A 19 1.02 3.45 -3.88
CA GLY A 19 2.30 3.83 -3.26
C GLY A 19 2.13 5.00 -2.29
N VAL A 20 1.43 6.06 -2.71
CA VAL A 20 1.12 7.22 -1.85
C VAL A 20 0.30 6.83 -0.62
N VAL A 21 -0.66 5.89 -0.78
CA VAL A 21 -1.44 5.38 0.35
C VAL A 21 -0.55 4.59 1.32
N ALA A 22 0.38 3.77 0.83
CA ALA A 22 1.34 3.06 1.68
C ALA A 22 2.22 4.03 2.48
N ASP A 23 2.71 5.11 1.86
CA ASP A 23 3.48 6.14 2.54
C ASP A 23 2.64 6.86 3.62
N THR A 24 1.37 7.14 3.32
CA THR A 24 0.44 7.75 4.28
C THR A 24 0.21 6.84 5.49
N ILE A 25 0.08 5.53 5.28
CA ILE A 25 -0.05 4.54 6.35
C ILE A 25 1.23 4.48 7.19
N ALA A 26 2.41 4.48 6.55
CA ALA A 26 3.69 4.49 7.25
C ALA A 26 3.86 5.73 8.14
N GLN A 27 3.42 6.90 7.66
CA GLN A 27 3.39 8.13 8.44
C GLN A 27 2.41 8.03 9.61
N ALA A 28 1.18 7.58 9.39
CA ALA A 28 0.19 7.40 10.45
C ALA A 28 0.67 6.44 11.55
N ARG A 29 1.37 5.37 11.16
CA ARG A 29 2.02 4.42 12.08
C ARG A 29 3.11 5.10 12.91
N ALA A 30 3.98 5.88 12.28
CA ALA A 30 5.02 6.63 12.99
C ALA A 30 4.42 7.63 13.99
N ASP A 31 3.35 8.31 13.61
CA ASP A 31 2.63 9.25 14.47
C ASP A 31 1.95 8.53 15.65
N ALA A 32 1.32 7.39 15.39
CA ALA A 32 0.73 6.54 16.42
C ALA A 32 1.80 6.05 17.41
N ALA A 33 2.98 5.63 16.96
CA ALA A 33 4.04 5.14 17.83
C ALA A 33 4.72 6.23 18.71
N ARG A 34 4.69 7.51 18.31
CA ARG A 34 5.33 8.60 19.07
C ARG A 34 4.59 8.98 20.35
N ASN A 35 3.28 8.74 20.42
CA ASN A 35 2.49 9.13 21.58
C ASN A 35 2.75 8.13 22.72
N ASN A 36 3.57 8.52 23.71
CA ASN A 36 3.92 7.62 24.82
C ASN A 36 2.92 7.72 25.99
N HIS A 37 1.96 6.80 26.04
CA HIS A 37 0.95 6.76 27.09
C HIS A 37 1.52 6.35 28.45
N SER A 38 2.74 5.79 28.52
CA SER A 38 3.39 5.50 29.80
C SER A 38 3.67 6.77 30.62
N GLY A 39 3.75 7.94 29.97
CA GLY A 39 3.85 9.23 30.64
C GLY A 39 2.60 9.60 31.45
N LEU A 40 1.44 9.03 31.11
CA LEU A 40 0.18 9.27 31.83
C LEU A 40 0.17 8.62 33.21
N ASN A 41 0.97 7.57 33.46
CA ASN A 41 1.08 6.95 34.79
C ASN A 41 1.57 7.95 35.85
N ALA A 42 2.47 8.86 35.48
CA ALA A 42 2.97 9.90 36.38
C ALA A 42 1.90 10.93 36.76
N VAL A 43 0.86 11.10 35.93
CA VAL A 43 -0.21 12.08 36.11
C VAL A 43 -1.44 11.46 36.76
N LEU A 44 -1.78 10.22 36.40
CA LEU A 44 -3.04 9.59 36.77
C LEU A 44 -2.92 8.62 37.98
N GLY A 45 -1.70 8.25 38.38
CA GLY A 45 -1.46 7.41 39.55
C GLY A 45 -2.00 5.97 39.44
N LEU A 46 -1.96 5.23 40.56
CA LEU A 46 -2.31 3.80 40.63
C LEU A 46 -3.76 3.46 40.24
N ILE A 47 -4.71 4.38 40.44
CA ILE A 47 -6.13 4.15 40.12
C ILE A 47 -6.35 4.07 38.60
N ALA A 48 -5.49 4.71 37.82
CA ALA A 48 -5.58 4.72 36.36
C ALA A 48 -4.60 3.76 35.69
N GLU A 49 -3.88 2.92 36.45
CA GLU A 49 -2.90 1.98 35.90
C GLU A 49 -3.55 1.02 34.90
N ASP A 50 -4.77 0.57 35.18
CA ASP A 50 -5.54 -0.28 34.27
C ASP A 50 -6.00 0.48 33.01
N PHE A 51 -6.35 1.76 33.15
CA PHE A 51 -6.67 2.63 32.01
C PHE A 51 -5.45 2.83 31.10
N VAL A 52 -4.28 3.13 31.68
CA VAL A 52 -3.04 3.32 30.92
C VAL A 52 -2.62 2.02 30.25
N ARG A 53 -2.78 0.87 30.92
CA ARG A 53 -2.54 -0.46 30.35
C ARG A 53 -3.44 -0.73 29.15
N VAL A 54 -4.77 -0.62 29.31
CA VAL A 54 -5.74 -0.86 28.24
C VAL A 54 -5.51 0.08 27.06
N THR A 55 -5.25 1.36 27.32
CA THR A 55 -4.97 2.35 26.27
C THR A 55 -3.68 2.02 25.52
N GLY A 56 -2.63 1.61 26.24
CA GLY A 56 -1.36 1.21 25.65
C GLY A 56 -1.46 -0.07 24.81
N ASP A 57 -2.24 -1.06 25.25
CA ASP A 57 -2.49 -2.28 24.49
C ASP A 57 -3.33 -2.00 23.22
N ALA A 58 -4.33 -1.12 23.33
CA ALA A 58 -5.14 -0.69 22.18
C ALA A 58 -4.30 0.06 21.15
N GLN A 59 -3.41 0.96 21.59
CA GLN A 59 -2.49 1.67 20.70
C GLN A 59 -1.50 0.73 20.02
N ARG A 60 -0.93 -0.23 20.77
CA ARG A 60 -0.02 -1.24 20.19
C ARG A 60 -0.72 -2.05 19.11
N THR A 61 -1.93 -2.51 19.39
CA THR A 61 -2.78 -3.20 18.41
C THR A 61 -3.02 -2.34 17.18
N HIS A 62 -3.34 -1.05 17.37
CA HIS A 62 -3.55 -0.12 16.26
C HIS A 62 -2.30 0.08 15.40
N VAL A 63 -1.12 0.18 16.01
CA VAL A 63 0.17 0.26 15.28
C VAL A 63 0.42 -1.01 14.49
N ASP A 64 0.17 -2.18 15.07
CA ASP A 64 0.33 -3.48 14.40
C ASP A 64 -0.63 -3.62 13.20
N ASP A 65 -1.86 -3.15 13.34
CA ASP A 65 -2.84 -3.14 12.25
C ASP A 65 -2.45 -2.20 11.11
N LEU A 66 -1.88 -1.03 11.43
CA LEU A 66 -1.33 -0.12 10.41
C LEU A 66 -0.14 -0.74 9.68
N ASP A 67 0.74 -1.46 10.38
CA ASP A 67 1.86 -2.19 9.74
C ASP A 67 1.34 -3.25 8.77
N ARG A 68 0.35 -4.05 9.18
CA ARG A 68 -0.28 -5.06 8.32
C ARG A 68 -0.94 -4.44 7.09
N LEU A 69 -1.67 -3.34 7.29
CA LEU A 69 -2.33 -2.63 6.18
C LEU A 69 -1.29 -2.07 5.20
N GLY A 70 -0.20 -1.49 5.70
CA GLY A 70 0.90 -0.99 4.88
C GLY A 70 1.48 -2.08 3.97
N VAL A 71 1.77 -3.27 4.54
CA VAL A 71 2.27 -4.42 3.77
C VAL A 71 1.30 -4.83 2.66
N VAL A 72 0.00 -4.92 2.96
CA VAL A 72 -1.02 -5.27 1.96
C VAL A 72 -1.04 -4.25 0.82
N ILE A 73 -1.10 -2.95 1.13
CA ILE A 73 -1.15 -1.90 0.11
C ILE A 73 0.11 -1.86 -0.75
N SER A 74 1.30 -1.99 -0.15
CA SER A 74 2.56 -2.08 -0.89
C SER A 74 2.57 -3.30 -1.81
N SER A 75 2.07 -4.45 -1.35
CA SER A 75 1.97 -5.66 -2.17
C SER A 75 1.02 -5.48 -3.36
N VAL A 76 -0.12 -4.80 -3.18
CA VAL A 76 -1.05 -4.52 -4.28
C VAL A 76 -0.44 -3.54 -5.27
N SER A 77 0.29 -2.53 -4.79
CA SER A 77 1.03 -1.59 -5.66
C SER A 77 2.04 -2.33 -6.55
N ALA A 78 2.85 -3.21 -5.96
CA ALA A 78 3.81 -4.03 -6.70
C ALA A 78 3.13 -4.93 -7.75
N ALA A 79 2.08 -5.66 -7.35
CA ALA A 79 1.32 -6.53 -8.27
C ALA A 79 0.69 -5.74 -9.43
N THR A 80 0.35 -4.47 -9.21
CA THR A 80 -0.19 -3.58 -10.23
C THR A 80 0.89 -3.23 -11.27
N PHE A 81 2.12 -2.96 -10.85
CA PHE A 81 3.25 -2.73 -11.76
C PHE A 81 3.63 -4.01 -12.52
N ASP A 82 3.64 -5.17 -11.86
CA ASP A 82 3.88 -6.45 -12.52
C ASP A 82 2.84 -6.73 -13.63
N ALA A 83 1.56 -6.46 -13.35
CA ALA A 83 0.48 -6.59 -14.32
C ALA A 83 0.65 -5.61 -15.49
N HIS A 84 1.03 -4.35 -15.20
CA HIS A 84 1.32 -3.35 -16.23
C HIS A 84 2.40 -3.83 -17.20
N ASP A 85 3.52 -4.35 -16.68
CA ASP A 85 4.64 -4.81 -17.49
C ASP A 85 4.27 -6.04 -18.33
N LEU A 86 3.47 -6.95 -17.78
CA LEU A 86 2.93 -8.11 -18.50
C LEU A 86 2.06 -7.70 -19.70
N TYR A 87 1.14 -6.75 -19.50
CA TYR A 87 0.29 -6.26 -20.59
C TYR A 87 1.11 -5.56 -21.67
N ARG A 88 2.04 -4.69 -21.28
CA ARG A 88 2.92 -4.00 -22.24
C ARG A 88 3.75 -4.98 -23.07
N GLY A 89 4.28 -6.03 -22.45
CA GLY A 89 5.02 -7.09 -23.14
C GLY A 89 4.15 -7.91 -24.11
N THR A 90 2.90 -8.15 -23.73
CA THR A 90 1.91 -8.84 -24.57
C THR A 90 1.54 -8.00 -25.79
N ASP A 91 1.24 -6.71 -25.60
CA ASP A 91 0.93 -5.76 -26.68
C ASP A 91 2.09 -5.66 -27.68
N GLU A 92 3.32 -5.56 -27.17
CA GLU A 92 4.53 -5.54 -27.98
C GLU A 92 4.66 -6.82 -28.84
N THR A 93 4.41 -7.98 -28.23
CA THR A 93 4.46 -9.28 -28.91
C THR A 93 3.41 -9.39 -30.01
N VAL A 94 2.15 -9.04 -29.70
CA VAL A 94 1.04 -9.06 -30.67
C VAL A 94 1.34 -8.16 -31.86
N ARG A 95 1.81 -6.94 -31.60
CA ARG A 95 2.13 -5.98 -32.66
C ARG A 95 3.28 -6.45 -33.56
N ARG A 96 4.30 -7.13 -33.02
CA ARG A 96 5.37 -7.75 -33.85
C ARG A 96 4.80 -8.87 -34.72
N THR A 97 4.01 -9.76 -34.15
CA THR A 97 3.38 -10.86 -34.90
C THR A 97 2.52 -10.37 -36.05
N ILE A 98 1.73 -9.30 -35.85
CA ILE A 98 0.93 -8.68 -36.92
C ILE A 98 1.83 -8.06 -38.00
N ALA A 99 2.89 -7.35 -37.60
CA ALA A 99 3.81 -6.72 -38.53
C ALA A 99 4.57 -7.76 -39.38
N ASP A 100 4.95 -8.89 -38.81
CA ASP A 100 5.62 -9.97 -39.53
C ASP A 100 4.66 -10.69 -40.49
N ALA A 101 3.42 -10.95 -40.06
CA ALA A 101 2.38 -11.51 -40.92
C ALA A 101 2.04 -10.59 -42.11
N ALA A 102 2.12 -9.27 -41.94
CA ALA A 102 1.88 -8.32 -43.03
C ALA A 102 3.05 -8.20 -44.04
N ARG A 103 4.23 -8.76 -43.73
CA ARG A 103 5.40 -8.80 -44.62
C ARG A 103 5.50 -10.11 -45.41
N THR A 104 4.64 -11.08 -45.13
CA THR A 104 4.58 -12.38 -45.82
C THR A 104 3.45 -12.38 -46.85
#